data_AF-A0A6P3FL32-F1
#
_entry.id   AF-A0A6P3FL32-F1
#
_cell.length_a   1.000
_cell.length_b   1.000
_cell.length_c   1.000
_cell.angle_alpha   90.00
_cell.angle_beta   90.00
_cell.angle_gamma   90.00
#
_symmetry.space_group_name_H-M   'P 1'
#
loop_
_entity.id
_entity.type
_entity.pdbx_description
1 polymer ?
#
loop_
_entity_poly.entity_id
_entity_poly.type
_entity_poly.pdbx_seq_one_letter_code
_entity_poly.pdbx_strand_id
1 'polypeptide(L)'
;MFPGTSVRGSQVAFVRLLNGRIQKLEPSHLRSHTRQWQWVLAPSCPCNACADPCGRGRISFYEEYGVIRDILQNHLTEILTLVAMELPHDVSSSAAVLQHKLQAFRALRGLHRGSAVLGQYQAYSAQARRELQRPESFHSLTPTFAGVLVHIDNLRWEGVPFILMSGKALDERVGYVRILFKNRAFCVHREGHWAPEQSQCLPRQIIFHIGHGELGHPAILVSRNLFRPSVPAHGWMELQERPGLQVFGRPLSDFYAYSPVKERDAYSILLSHIFHCRKESFITTENLLASWVFWTPLLDSLAHEVPRLYPGGAETGHLLDLEFNGGHLTFSQQQPEQLVPGPGSAPKPSDFRVLGTRYRESPLISAWPEELISKLASDIEATAVQAVRRFGKFHLALSGGSSPIALFQQLAMGHYSFPWAHTHLWLVDERCVPLSDPDSNFQGLQSHLLQHIRVPYYNIHPMPVHLHQRLCAEEDQGAQTYAGEISALVANSSFDLVLLGMGTDGHTASLFPQSPTGLDGEQLVVLTQSPSRPYQRMSLSLPLINRAKKVAVLVMGRTKREITMLVSRVGHEPKKWPISGVLPSSGQLVWYMDYEAFLG
;
A
#
# COMPACT_ATOMS: atom_id res chain seq x y z
N MET A 1 8.90 34.76 -16.22
CA MET A 1 9.35 36.09 -15.77
C MET A 1 9.31 36.08 -14.24
N PHE A 2 10.46 35.83 -13.60
CA PHE A 2 10.64 35.90 -12.15
C PHE A 2 11.90 36.73 -11.91
N PRO A 3 11.90 37.73 -11.01
CA PRO A 3 13.10 38.51 -10.75
C PRO A 3 14.17 37.62 -10.12
N GLY A 4 15.40 37.70 -10.65
CA GLY A 4 16.54 36.90 -10.22
C GLY A 4 16.99 37.23 -8.81
N THR A 5 16.33 36.63 -7.82
CA THR A 5 16.78 36.61 -6.43
C THR A 5 17.37 35.24 -6.12
N SER A 6 18.65 35.23 -5.78
CA SER A 6 19.35 34.04 -5.26
C SER A 6 18.83 33.73 -3.86
N VAL A 7 17.69 33.02 -3.78
CA VAL A 7 17.10 32.59 -2.51
C VAL A 7 17.67 31.22 -2.13
N ARG A 8 18.92 31.22 -1.64
CA ARG A 8 19.48 30.09 -0.88
C ARG A 8 18.66 29.93 0.42
N GLY A 9 17.63 29.09 0.40
CA GLY A 9 16.74 28.92 1.55
C GLY A 9 15.52 28.05 1.30
N SER A 10 15.74 26.73 1.21
CA SER A 10 14.72 25.69 1.48
C SER A 10 13.37 25.88 0.75
N GLN A 11 13.40 25.93 -0.58
CA GLN A 11 12.21 26.03 -1.44
C GLN A 11 11.65 24.65 -1.80
N VAL A 12 10.32 24.54 -1.90
CA VAL A 12 9.59 23.26 -1.95
C VAL A 12 8.21 23.46 -2.59
N ALA A 13 7.82 22.70 -3.63
CA ALA A 13 6.77 23.10 -4.60
C ALA A 13 5.70 22.01 -4.98
N PHE A 14 4.73 21.72 -4.11
CA PHE A 14 3.89 20.49 -4.04
C PHE A 14 2.51 20.41 -4.72
N VAL A 15 2.39 19.94 -5.95
CA VAL A 15 1.06 19.67 -6.60
C VAL A 15 0.10 18.84 -5.67
N ARG A 16 -1.27 18.95 -5.61
CA ARG A 16 -2.26 17.90 -5.09
C ARG A 16 -3.78 18.26 -5.14
N LEU A 17 -4.69 17.87 -6.06
CA LEU A 17 -6.18 18.10 -5.90
C LEU A 17 -7.20 17.04 -6.43
N LEU A 18 -8.23 16.80 -5.62
CA LEU A 18 -9.56 16.24 -5.94
C LEU A 18 -10.61 17.11 -5.21
N ASN A 19 -11.91 16.94 -5.48
CA ASN A 19 -13.04 17.58 -4.78
C ASN A 19 -14.32 16.77 -5.10
N GLY A 20 -15.14 16.22 -4.20
CA GLY A 20 -15.30 16.31 -2.72
C GLY A 20 -16.49 15.42 -2.27
N ARG A 21 -16.80 15.11 -0.99
CA ARG A 21 -16.77 15.86 0.29
C ARG A 21 -16.08 15.05 1.40
N ILE A 22 -15.11 15.60 2.14
CA ILE A 22 -14.52 14.95 3.33
C ILE A 22 -14.97 15.64 4.63
N GLN A 23 -15.46 14.90 5.62
CA GLN A 23 -15.45 15.36 7.01
C GLN A 23 -14.09 15.05 7.66
N LYS A 24 -13.35 16.10 8.01
CA LYS A 24 -12.25 16.13 9.00
C LYS A 24 -11.23 14.99 8.98
N LEU A 25 -10.09 15.22 8.34
CA LEU A 25 -8.80 14.78 8.88
C LEU A 25 -8.27 15.87 9.82
N GLU A 26 -8.32 15.64 11.14
CA GLU A 26 -7.70 16.56 12.10
C GLU A 26 -6.16 16.35 12.16
N PRO A 27 -5.36 17.38 12.52
CA PRO A 27 -3.90 17.29 12.51
C PRO A 27 -3.27 16.28 13.50
N SER A 28 -4.09 15.58 14.29
CA SER A 28 -3.66 14.83 15.48
C SER A 28 -3.08 13.44 15.21
N HIS A 29 -3.22 12.87 14.01
CA HIS A 29 -2.97 11.43 13.77
C HIS A 29 -1.92 11.06 12.70
N LEU A 30 -1.30 12.02 12.01
CA LEU A 30 -0.14 11.76 11.12
C LEU A 30 1.16 11.65 11.92
N ARG A 31 1.41 10.48 12.53
CA ARG A 31 2.64 10.15 13.27
C ARG A 31 3.71 9.41 12.43
N SER A 32 4.31 10.12 11.48
CA SER A 32 5.73 10.01 11.12
C SER A 32 6.09 11.16 10.16
N HIS A 33 7.36 11.52 10.06
CA HIS A 33 7.78 12.76 9.39
C HIS A 33 7.91 12.58 7.85
N THR A 34 7.69 13.68 7.09
CA THR A 34 7.92 13.83 5.62
C THR A 34 6.83 13.21 4.70
N ARG A 35 6.29 13.80 3.60
CA ARG A 35 5.78 15.16 3.19
C ARG A 35 5.23 15.03 1.70
N GLN A 36 3.95 15.31 1.36
CA GLN A 36 3.17 14.74 0.20
C GLN A 36 2.53 15.65 -0.92
N TRP A 37 2.52 15.21 -2.22
CA TRP A 37 2.20 15.96 -3.50
C TRP A 37 1.40 15.11 -4.57
N GLN A 38 0.27 15.51 -5.24
CA GLN A 38 -0.50 14.86 -6.36
C GLN A 38 -0.86 15.73 -7.61
N TRP A 39 -1.35 15.14 -8.73
CA TRP A 39 -1.95 15.80 -9.92
C TRP A 39 -3.26 15.10 -10.33
N VAL A 40 -4.16 15.73 -11.09
CA VAL A 40 -5.35 15.11 -11.69
C VAL A 40 -5.64 15.79 -13.02
N LEU A 41 -5.82 14.97 -14.05
CA LEU A 41 -6.64 15.31 -15.21
C LEU A 41 -7.87 14.39 -15.20
N ALA A 42 -9.06 14.98 -15.22
CA ALA A 42 -10.30 14.23 -15.32
C ALA A 42 -11.04 14.54 -16.64
N PRO A 43 -11.03 13.62 -17.63
CA PRO A 43 -11.99 13.66 -18.72
C PRO A 43 -13.31 13.10 -18.19
N SER A 44 -14.30 13.96 -17.93
CA SER A 44 -15.69 13.54 -17.77
C SER A 44 -16.62 14.25 -18.73
N CYS A 45 -17.67 13.52 -19.11
CA CYS A 45 -18.80 14.02 -19.88
C CYS A 45 -19.86 14.60 -18.95
N PRO A 46 -20.69 15.54 -19.41
CA PRO A 46 -21.74 16.13 -18.60
C PRO A 46 -22.87 15.12 -18.33
N CYS A 47 -22.82 14.45 -17.18
CA CYS A 47 -23.94 13.70 -16.64
C CYS A 47 -24.91 14.64 -15.91
N ASN A 48 -25.64 15.45 -16.67
CA ASN A 48 -26.90 16.08 -16.26
C ASN A 48 -27.70 16.43 -17.53
N ALA A 49 -28.82 15.73 -17.74
CA ALA A 49 -29.78 15.92 -18.84
C ALA A 49 -29.39 15.51 -20.29
N CYS A 50 -28.46 14.57 -20.50
CA CYS A 50 -28.30 13.90 -21.80
C CYS A 50 -28.64 12.41 -21.74
N ALA A 51 -29.67 12.00 -22.50
CA ALA A 51 -30.02 10.60 -22.73
C ALA A 51 -29.16 9.92 -23.81
N ASP A 52 -28.01 10.51 -24.16
CA ASP A 52 -27.05 9.96 -25.13
C ASP A 52 -25.78 9.49 -24.40
N PRO A 53 -25.38 8.20 -24.56
CA PRO A 53 -24.22 7.66 -23.88
C PRO A 53 -22.93 8.24 -24.47
N CYS A 54 -22.04 8.70 -23.60
CA CYS A 54 -20.86 9.42 -24.07
C CYS A 54 -19.88 8.52 -24.83
N GLY A 55 -19.58 8.90 -26.08
CA GLY A 55 -18.48 8.33 -26.85
C GLY A 55 -18.72 6.92 -27.40
N ARG A 56 -19.82 6.70 -28.14
CA ARG A 56 -19.91 5.54 -29.04
C ARG A 56 -18.68 5.53 -29.97
N GLY A 57 -17.87 4.48 -29.91
CA GLY A 57 -16.75 4.22 -30.82
C GLY A 57 -15.36 4.69 -30.35
N ARG A 58 -15.14 4.95 -29.06
CA ARG A 58 -13.80 5.27 -28.50
C ARG A 58 -13.30 4.31 -27.42
N ILE A 59 -14.13 3.38 -26.96
CA ILE A 59 -13.71 2.35 -26.00
C ILE A 59 -12.77 1.37 -26.68
N SER A 60 -12.98 1.07 -27.97
CA SER A 60 -12.07 0.22 -28.75
C SER A 60 -10.62 0.68 -28.71
N PHE A 61 -10.38 1.97 -28.94
CA PHE A 61 -9.07 2.57 -28.77
C PHE A 61 -8.64 2.53 -27.31
N TYR A 62 -9.45 3.07 -26.39
CA TYR A 62 -9.03 3.24 -25.00
C TYR A 62 -8.69 1.92 -24.28
N GLU A 63 -9.32 0.81 -24.69
CA GLU A 63 -9.06 -0.54 -24.17
C GLU A 63 -7.60 -0.98 -24.37
N GLU A 64 -6.97 -0.61 -25.50
CA GLU A 64 -5.59 -0.97 -25.83
C GLU A 64 -4.56 -0.14 -25.04
N TYR A 65 -4.87 1.12 -24.72
CA TYR A 65 -3.92 2.07 -24.16
C TYR A 65 -4.03 2.22 -22.63
N GLY A 66 -5.25 2.37 -22.11
CA GLY A 66 -5.54 2.69 -20.72
C GLY A 66 -5.10 4.10 -20.29
N VAL A 67 -5.51 4.52 -19.08
CA VAL A 67 -5.31 5.90 -18.59
C VAL A 67 -3.85 6.35 -18.54
N ILE A 68 -2.91 5.42 -18.30
CA ILE A 68 -1.50 5.74 -18.19
C ILE A 68 -0.96 6.20 -19.55
N ARG A 69 -1.26 5.50 -20.64
CA ARG A 69 -0.82 5.88 -21.99
C ARG A 69 -1.66 7.03 -22.57
N ASP A 70 -2.95 7.12 -22.23
CA ASP A 70 -3.87 8.17 -22.69
C ASP A 70 -3.50 9.56 -22.13
N ILE A 71 -3.11 9.66 -20.85
CA ILE A 71 -2.96 10.95 -20.14
C ILE A 71 -1.64 11.10 -19.34
N LEU A 72 -1.13 10.04 -18.69
CA LEU A 72 0.04 10.18 -17.80
C LEU A 72 1.34 10.29 -18.60
N GLN A 73 1.56 9.37 -19.53
CA GLN A 73 2.78 9.23 -20.33
C GLN A 73 3.08 10.44 -21.21
N ASN A 74 2.03 11.13 -21.65
CA ASN A 74 2.07 12.28 -22.55
C ASN A 74 1.84 13.60 -21.79
N HIS A 75 0.59 13.95 -21.48
CA HIS A 75 0.19 15.25 -20.99
C HIS A 75 0.76 15.57 -19.60
N LEU A 76 0.58 14.67 -18.62
CA LEU A 76 1.08 14.92 -17.26
C LEU A 76 2.61 14.87 -17.19
N THR A 77 3.26 14.08 -18.05
CA THR A 77 4.72 14.03 -18.15
C THR A 77 5.30 15.32 -18.74
N GLU A 78 4.67 15.91 -19.76
CA GLU A 78 5.09 17.21 -20.28
C GLU A 78 4.94 18.33 -19.24
N ILE A 79 3.86 18.34 -18.44
CA ILE A 79 3.72 19.36 -17.39
C ILE A 79 4.65 19.07 -16.20
N LEU A 80 4.92 17.80 -15.87
CA LEU A 80 5.95 17.40 -14.90
C LEU A 80 7.31 17.97 -15.30
N THR A 81 7.76 17.79 -16.55
CA THR A 81 9.08 18.32 -16.98
C THR A 81 9.12 19.85 -16.96
N LEU A 82 8.04 20.54 -17.35
CA LEU A 82 7.95 22.01 -17.27
C LEU A 82 8.03 22.55 -15.84
N VAL A 83 7.50 21.81 -14.85
CA VAL A 83 7.59 22.17 -13.42
C VAL A 83 8.95 21.77 -12.83
N ALA A 84 9.50 20.63 -13.24
CA ALA A 84 10.70 20.03 -12.65
C ALA A 84 12.02 20.53 -13.24
N MET A 85 12.04 21.02 -14.47
CA MET A 85 13.29 21.40 -15.14
C MET A 85 14.01 22.55 -14.41
N GLU A 86 15.35 22.52 -14.48
CA GLU A 86 16.17 23.70 -14.18
C GLU A 86 15.78 24.83 -15.14
N LEU A 87 15.80 26.08 -14.65
CA LEU A 87 15.33 27.22 -15.44
C LEU A 87 16.46 27.66 -16.39
N PRO A 88 16.30 27.56 -17.72
CA PRO A 88 17.37 27.92 -18.65
C PRO A 88 17.68 29.43 -18.55
N HIS A 89 18.95 29.79 -18.74
CA HIS A 89 19.40 31.18 -18.76
C HIS A 89 18.62 32.05 -19.77
N ASP A 90 18.27 31.46 -20.92
CA ASP A 90 17.36 32.04 -21.89
C ASP A 90 16.12 31.13 -22.03
N VAL A 91 14.99 31.59 -21.49
CA VAL A 91 13.68 30.94 -21.60
C VAL A 91 12.99 31.17 -22.96
N SER A 92 13.53 32.04 -23.81
CA SER A 92 13.06 32.26 -25.19
C SER A 92 13.75 31.36 -26.21
N SER A 93 14.88 30.72 -25.85
CA SER A 93 15.54 29.72 -26.69
C SER A 93 14.83 28.36 -26.59
N SER A 94 14.13 27.97 -27.66
CA SER A 94 13.45 26.67 -27.75
C SER A 94 14.41 25.49 -27.50
N ALA A 95 15.65 25.58 -27.99
CA ALA A 95 16.65 24.55 -27.82
C ALA A 95 17.07 24.40 -26.35
N ALA A 96 17.25 25.52 -25.63
CA ALA A 96 17.58 25.50 -24.21
C ALA A 96 16.45 24.86 -23.39
N VAL A 97 15.19 25.24 -23.62
CA VAL A 97 14.02 24.64 -22.94
C VAL A 97 13.96 23.12 -23.17
N LEU A 98 14.09 22.66 -24.42
CA LEU A 98 14.03 21.24 -24.77
C LEU A 98 15.19 20.43 -24.16
N GLN A 99 16.39 21.03 -24.05
CA GLN A 99 17.53 20.41 -23.38
C GLN A 99 17.30 20.26 -21.87
N HIS A 100 16.71 21.26 -21.22
CA HIS A 100 16.44 21.22 -19.77
C HIS A 100 15.29 20.24 -19.44
N LYS A 101 14.29 20.08 -20.32
CA LYS A 101 13.33 18.97 -20.24
C LYS A 101 14.01 17.61 -20.29
N LEU A 102 14.93 17.39 -21.24
CA LEU A 102 15.65 16.13 -21.39
C LEU A 102 16.56 15.84 -20.18
N GLN A 103 17.16 16.86 -19.57
CA GLN A 103 17.88 16.73 -18.31
C GLN A 103 16.96 16.34 -17.14
N ALA A 104 15.74 16.92 -17.07
CA ALA A 104 14.76 16.54 -16.07
C ALA A 104 14.36 15.06 -16.21
N PHE A 105 14.12 14.57 -17.43
CA PHE A 105 13.89 13.14 -17.70
C PHE A 105 15.01 12.24 -17.18
N ARG A 106 16.28 12.61 -17.44
CA ARG A 106 17.46 11.83 -16.99
C ARG A 106 17.63 11.80 -15.46
N ALA A 107 16.99 12.72 -14.74
CA ALA A 107 16.96 12.74 -13.29
C ALA A 107 15.74 12.02 -12.70
N LEU A 108 14.80 11.51 -13.50
CA LEU A 108 13.66 10.77 -12.97
C LEU A 108 14.12 9.41 -12.42
N ARG A 109 13.73 9.10 -11.18
CA ARG A 109 13.95 7.78 -10.60
C ARG A 109 13.03 6.76 -11.27
N GLY A 110 13.58 5.61 -11.64
CA GLY A 110 12.82 4.52 -12.28
C GLY A 110 11.59 4.10 -11.46
N LEU A 111 10.46 3.92 -12.15
CA LEU A 111 9.20 3.50 -11.55
C LEU A 111 9.15 1.97 -11.39
N HIS A 112 8.55 1.52 -10.30
CA HIS A 112 8.27 0.12 -10.01
C HIS A 112 6.79 -0.09 -9.70
N ARG A 113 6.30 -1.34 -9.65
CA ARG A 113 4.89 -1.65 -9.35
C ARG A 113 4.32 -0.84 -8.18
N GLY A 114 5.01 -0.87 -7.04
CA GLY A 114 4.61 -0.12 -5.83
C GLY A 114 4.62 1.41 -5.96
N SER A 115 5.15 2.00 -7.04
CA SER A 115 5.06 3.43 -7.31
C SER A 115 3.67 3.85 -7.80
N ALA A 116 2.78 2.90 -8.15
CA ALA A 116 1.48 3.21 -8.74
C ALA A 116 0.31 2.52 -8.02
N VAL A 117 -0.88 3.07 -8.25
CA VAL A 117 -2.18 2.45 -7.94
C VAL A 117 -3.12 2.59 -9.12
N LEU A 118 -3.95 1.58 -9.36
CA LEU A 118 -4.89 1.52 -10.48
C LEU A 118 -6.34 1.47 -10.02
N GLY A 119 -7.24 2.06 -10.80
CA GLY A 119 -8.69 1.98 -10.61
C GLY A 119 -9.48 1.88 -11.92
N GLN A 120 -10.69 1.31 -11.86
CA GLN A 120 -11.64 1.24 -12.98
C GLN A 120 -13.05 1.61 -12.50
N TYR A 121 -13.76 2.49 -13.21
CA TYR A 121 -15.15 2.78 -12.84
C TYR A 121 -16.04 1.59 -13.17
N GLN A 122 -16.96 1.22 -12.26
CA GLN A 122 -17.74 -0.03 -12.32
C GLN A 122 -18.45 -0.25 -13.67
N ALA A 123 -18.98 0.80 -14.28
CA ALA A 123 -19.70 0.70 -15.56
C ALA A 123 -18.81 0.41 -16.78
N TYR A 124 -17.48 0.55 -16.69
CA TYR A 124 -16.57 0.49 -17.84
C TYR A 124 -16.62 -0.87 -18.55
N SER A 125 -16.43 -1.99 -17.83
CA SER A 125 -16.47 -3.34 -18.42
C SER A 125 -17.81 -3.67 -19.10
N ALA A 126 -18.94 -3.12 -18.62
CA ALA A 126 -20.24 -3.28 -19.27
C ALA A 126 -20.43 -2.38 -20.52
N GLN A 127 -19.73 -1.25 -20.58
CA GLN A 127 -19.69 -0.41 -21.79
C GLN A 127 -18.77 -1.03 -22.85
N ALA A 128 -17.59 -1.51 -22.46
CA ALA A 128 -16.65 -2.22 -23.32
C ALA A 128 -17.27 -3.47 -23.96
N ARG A 129 -18.00 -4.30 -23.19
CA ARG A 129 -18.74 -5.46 -23.75
C ARG A 129 -19.69 -5.07 -24.87
N ARG A 130 -20.49 -4.02 -24.68
CA ARG A 130 -21.50 -3.57 -25.65
C ARG A 130 -20.87 -2.97 -26.91
N GLU A 131 -19.81 -2.18 -26.76
CA GLU A 131 -19.17 -1.52 -27.91
C GLU A 131 -18.28 -2.46 -28.73
N LEU A 132 -17.51 -3.32 -28.06
CA LEU A 132 -16.60 -4.29 -28.70
C LEU A 132 -17.27 -5.62 -29.08
N GLN A 133 -18.59 -5.74 -28.90
CA GLN A 133 -19.37 -6.96 -29.16
C GLN A 133 -18.76 -8.21 -28.48
N ARG A 134 -18.25 -8.04 -27.26
CA ARG A 134 -17.61 -9.12 -26.49
C ARG A 134 -18.66 -9.93 -25.71
N PRO A 135 -18.41 -11.23 -25.45
CA PRO A 135 -19.33 -12.07 -24.68
C PRO A 135 -19.55 -11.54 -23.26
N GLU A 136 -20.61 -11.98 -22.58
CA GLU A 136 -20.90 -11.53 -21.21
C GLU A 136 -19.77 -11.82 -20.21
N SER A 137 -18.98 -12.86 -20.45
CA SER A 137 -17.79 -13.19 -19.66
C SER A 137 -16.62 -12.23 -19.85
N PHE A 138 -16.64 -11.27 -20.77
CA PHE A 138 -15.52 -10.35 -20.93
C PHE A 138 -15.48 -9.30 -19.82
N HIS A 139 -14.38 -9.32 -19.04
CA HIS A 139 -14.05 -8.31 -18.04
C HIS A 139 -12.75 -7.62 -18.46
N SER A 140 -12.74 -6.29 -18.42
CA SER A 140 -11.58 -5.49 -18.76
C SER A 140 -10.72 -5.24 -17.52
N LEU A 141 -9.40 -5.38 -17.66
CA LEU A 141 -8.43 -4.92 -16.66
C LEU A 141 -7.92 -3.48 -16.95
N THR A 142 -8.40 -2.85 -18.03
CA THR A 142 -7.89 -1.55 -18.48
C THR A 142 -8.19 -0.47 -17.43
N PRO A 143 -7.16 0.20 -16.88
CA PRO A 143 -7.36 1.20 -15.83
C PRO A 143 -7.99 2.47 -16.41
N THR A 144 -9.10 2.91 -15.80
CA THR A 144 -9.72 4.21 -16.08
C THR A 144 -9.30 5.29 -15.09
N PHE A 145 -8.63 4.91 -14.00
CA PHE A 145 -7.95 5.77 -13.05
C PHE A 145 -6.54 5.22 -12.76
N ALA A 146 -5.56 6.10 -12.60
CA ALA A 146 -4.25 5.74 -12.06
C ALA A 146 -3.68 6.91 -11.27
N GLY A 147 -2.98 6.58 -10.17
CA GLY A 147 -2.09 7.50 -9.46
C GLY A 147 -0.68 6.92 -9.43
N VAL A 148 0.35 7.74 -9.66
CA VAL A 148 1.75 7.31 -9.86
C VAL A 148 2.70 8.27 -9.17
N LEU A 149 3.43 7.78 -8.17
CA LEU A 149 4.42 8.47 -7.36
C LEU A 149 5.78 8.49 -8.06
N VAL A 150 6.18 9.68 -8.51
CA VAL A 150 7.46 9.95 -9.16
C VAL A 150 8.42 10.63 -8.18
N HIS A 151 9.72 10.34 -8.31
CA HIS A 151 10.79 11.01 -7.59
C HIS A 151 11.86 11.50 -8.59
N ILE A 152 12.57 12.56 -8.24
CA ILE A 152 13.60 13.17 -9.10
C ILE A 152 14.92 13.26 -8.32
N ASP A 153 15.93 12.56 -8.80
CA ASP A 153 17.22 12.38 -8.16
C ASP A 153 18.18 13.53 -8.52
N ASN A 154 17.83 14.74 -8.04
CA ASN A 154 18.72 15.91 -8.09
C ASN A 154 18.58 16.79 -6.84
N LEU A 155 19.54 17.70 -6.63
CA LEU A 155 19.61 18.57 -5.44
C LEU A 155 18.41 19.53 -5.27
N ARG A 156 17.69 19.87 -6.36
CA ARG A 156 16.49 20.72 -6.31
C ARG A 156 15.29 19.96 -5.74
N TRP A 157 15.19 18.66 -6.03
CA TRP A 157 14.03 17.81 -5.76
C TRP A 157 14.33 16.64 -4.80
N GLU A 158 15.42 16.72 -4.04
CA GLU A 158 15.75 15.72 -3.04
C GLU A 158 14.64 15.58 -1.97
N GLY A 159 14.12 14.36 -1.78
CA GLY A 159 13.01 14.10 -0.87
C GLY A 159 11.69 14.78 -1.26
N VAL A 160 11.54 15.15 -2.52
CA VAL A 160 10.34 15.75 -3.12
C VAL A 160 9.62 14.73 -4.02
N PRO A 161 8.52 14.13 -3.53
CA PRO A 161 7.66 13.31 -4.38
C PRO A 161 6.81 14.11 -5.38
N PHE A 162 6.31 13.46 -6.44
CA PHE A 162 5.38 14.01 -7.43
C PHE A 162 4.34 12.92 -7.80
N ILE A 163 3.11 12.93 -7.26
CA ILE A 163 2.11 11.89 -7.61
C ILE A 163 1.27 12.31 -8.84
N LEU A 164 1.64 11.89 -10.05
CA LEU A 164 0.79 12.12 -11.24
C LEU A 164 -0.50 11.31 -11.12
N MET A 165 -1.68 11.86 -11.44
CA MET A 165 -2.90 11.06 -11.56
C MET A 165 -3.83 11.53 -12.68
N SER A 166 -4.69 10.62 -13.14
CA SER A 166 -5.78 10.89 -14.06
C SER A 166 -6.92 9.89 -13.84
N GLY A 167 -8.16 10.28 -14.14
CA GLY A 167 -9.32 9.40 -13.96
C GLY A 167 -10.53 9.78 -14.83
N LYS A 168 -11.23 8.78 -15.36
CA LYS A 168 -12.52 8.95 -16.07
C LYS A 168 -13.70 8.70 -15.12
N ALA A 169 -14.83 9.32 -15.44
CA ALA A 169 -16.06 9.24 -14.63
C ALA A 169 -15.86 9.60 -13.14
N LEU A 170 -15.01 10.60 -12.85
CA LEU A 170 -14.90 11.19 -11.52
C LEU A 170 -16.04 12.19 -11.24
N ASP A 171 -16.13 12.67 -10.01
CA ASP A 171 -17.08 13.67 -9.52
C ASP A 171 -16.98 15.02 -10.22
N GLU A 172 -15.77 15.50 -10.48
CA GLU A 172 -15.52 16.77 -11.16
C GLU A 172 -14.69 16.58 -12.45
N ARG A 173 -15.07 17.28 -13.53
CA ARG A 173 -14.17 17.50 -14.67
C ARG A 173 -13.22 18.63 -14.28
N VAL A 174 -11.95 18.36 -14.01
CA VAL A 174 -10.97 19.40 -13.68
C VAL A 174 -9.56 19.00 -14.15
N GLY A 175 -8.73 20.01 -14.44
CA GLY A 175 -7.30 19.86 -14.65
C GLY A 175 -6.56 21.04 -14.05
N TYR A 176 -5.46 20.80 -13.33
CA TYR A 176 -4.72 21.85 -12.61
C TYR A 176 -3.30 21.38 -12.23
N VAL A 177 -2.52 22.31 -11.65
CA VAL A 177 -1.22 22.09 -10.99
C VAL A 177 -1.15 22.87 -9.66
N ARG A 178 -1.35 22.23 -8.48
CA ARG A 178 -1.48 22.90 -7.15
C ARG A 178 -0.26 22.77 -6.23
N ILE A 179 0.81 23.50 -6.48
CA ILE A 179 2.05 23.61 -5.69
C ILE A 179 1.80 24.09 -4.22
N LEU A 180 1.60 23.21 -3.26
CA LEU A 180 1.65 23.42 -1.80
C LEU A 180 3.10 23.69 -1.32
N PHE A 181 3.32 24.21 -0.11
CA PHE A 181 4.63 24.52 0.49
C PHE A 181 4.69 24.03 1.94
N LYS A 182 5.91 23.80 2.47
CA LYS A 182 6.09 23.39 3.89
C LYS A 182 5.77 24.58 4.82
N ASN A 183 4.80 24.41 5.73
CA ASN A 183 4.59 25.39 6.81
C ASN A 183 5.79 25.40 7.76
N ARG A 184 6.23 26.61 8.15
CA ARG A 184 7.41 26.81 9.03
C ARG A 184 7.08 26.78 10.52
N ALA A 185 5.80 26.76 10.88
CA ALA A 185 5.31 26.76 12.25
C ALA A 185 4.60 25.43 12.59
N PHE A 186 4.73 24.97 13.83
CA PHE A 186 3.93 23.87 14.37
C PHE A 186 2.61 24.43 14.92
N CYS A 187 1.49 23.99 14.37
CA CYS A 187 0.18 24.61 14.60
C CYS A 187 -0.74 23.67 15.40
N VAL A 188 -1.26 24.17 16.54
CA VAL A 188 -1.83 23.33 17.61
C VAL A 188 -3.35 23.50 17.77
N HIS A 189 -4.04 24.28 16.92
CA HIS A 189 -5.46 24.62 17.13
C HIS A 189 -6.36 24.60 15.88
N ARG A 190 -7.65 24.40 16.13
CA ARG A 190 -8.75 24.31 15.15
C ARG A 190 -9.01 25.62 14.41
N GLU A 191 -9.71 25.52 13.29
CA GLU A 191 -9.75 26.50 12.20
C GLU A 191 -10.52 27.81 12.44
N GLY A 192 -11.10 28.03 13.63
CA GLY A 192 -12.12 29.06 13.86
C GLY A 192 -11.67 30.52 13.97
N HIS A 193 -10.37 30.83 14.08
CA HIS A 193 -9.88 32.16 14.46
C HIS A 193 -8.67 32.65 13.63
N TRP A 194 -8.61 32.33 12.33
CA TRP A 194 -7.47 32.67 11.47
C TRP A 194 -7.80 33.81 10.51
N ALA A 195 -7.12 34.96 10.65
CA ALA A 195 -7.10 35.98 9.61
C ALA A 195 -6.25 35.49 8.40
N PRO A 196 -6.77 35.47 7.16
CA PRO A 196 -6.10 34.83 6.02
C PRO A 196 -4.68 35.33 5.72
N GLU A 197 -4.47 36.64 5.83
CA GLU A 197 -3.17 37.26 5.52
C GLU A 197 -2.13 37.12 6.65
N GLN A 198 -2.56 36.74 7.86
CA GLN A 198 -1.70 36.66 9.05
C GLN A 198 -1.46 35.22 9.55
N SER A 199 -2.32 34.26 9.14
CA SER A 199 -2.20 32.87 9.59
C SER A 199 -1.06 32.12 8.91
N GLN A 200 0.01 31.89 9.67
CA GLN A 200 1.12 31.02 9.27
C GLN A 200 0.75 29.53 9.25
N CYS A 201 -0.45 29.18 9.73
CA CYS A 201 -0.97 27.82 9.81
C CYS A 201 -1.79 27.41 8.58
N LEU A 202 -2.31 28.36 7.79
CA LEU A 202 -3.01 28.05 6.56
C LEU A 202 -2.08 27.42 5.51
N PRO A 203 -2.55 26.44 4.72
CA PRO A 203 -1.79 25.83 3.63
C PRO A 203 -1.28 26.88 2.63
N ARG A 204 0.04 27.04 2.53
CA ARG A 204 0.68 27.90 1.52
C ARG A 204 0.72 27.17 0.19
N GLN A 205 0.15 27.74 -0.87
CA GLN A 205 0.02 27.05 -2.16
C GLN A 205 -0.05 27.99 -3.38
N ILE A 206 0.31 27.47 -4.56
CA ILE A 206 0.12 28.06 -5.90
C ILE A 206 -0.66 27.05 -6.75
N ILE A 207 -1.78 27.42 -7.37
CA ILE A 207 -2.57 26.58 -8.26
C ILE A 207 -2.56 27.18 -9.66
N PHE A 208 -1.97 26.48 -10.63
CA PHE A 208 -2.24 26.72 -12.06
C PHE A 208 -3.44 25.87 -12.44
N HIS A 209 -4.64 26.46 -12.35
CA HIS A 209 -5.86 25.84 -12.81
C HIS A 209 -5.89 25.86 -14.34
N ILE A 210 -6.00 24.69 -14.99
CA ILE A 210 -5.94 24.57 -16.45
C ILE A 210 -7.33 24.77 -17.07
N GLY A 211 -8.40 24.36 -16.37
CA GLY A 211 -9.77 24.63 -16.79
C GLY A 211 -10.80 23.65 -16.22
N HIS A 212 -12.08 23.93 -16.51
CA HIS A 212 -13.25 23.22 -15.99
C HIS A 212 -13.46 23.40 -14.48
N GLY A 213 -14.14 22.47 -13.80
CA GLY A 213 -14.50 22.55 -12.38
C GLY A 213 -15.34 23.77 -11.97
N GLU A 214 -15.47 24.01 -10.67
CA GLU A 214 -16.22 25.15 -10.11
C GLU A 214 -15.72 26.52 -10.62
N LEU A 215 -14.42 26.63 -10.93
CA LEU A 215 -13.85 27.89 -11.45
C LEU A 215 -14.22 28.09 -12.94
N GLY A 216 -14.28 27.01 -13.71
CA GLY A 216 -14.73 26.96 -15.11
C GLY A 216 -13.67 27.33 -16.16
N HIS A 217 -12.69 28.17 -15.81
CA HIS A 217 -11.72 28.78 -16.73
C HIS A 217 -10.26 28.65 -16.23
N PRO A 218 -9.24 28.81 -17.09
CA PRO A 218 -7.85 28.76 -16.67
C PRO A 218 -7.51 29.90 -15.69
N ALA A 219 -6.73 29.61 -14.65
CA ALA A 219 -6.35 30.62 -13.66
C ALA A 219 -5.03 30.30 -12.94
N ILE A 220 -4.42 31.30 -12.33
CA ILE A 220 -3.31 31.16 -11.38
C ILE A 220 -3.79 31.69 -10.03
N LEU A 221 -3.85 30.84 -9.02
CA LEU A 221 -4.19 31.21 -7.64
C LEU A 221 -2.95 31.07 -6.76
N VAL A 222 -2.59 32.10 -5.99
CA VAL A 222 -1.46 32.06 -5.04
C VAL A 222 -1.97 32.43 -3.66
N SER A 223 -1.76 31.59 -2.65
CA SER A 223 -2.18 31.89 -1.27
C SER A 223 -1.67 33.23 -0.81
N ARG A 224 -2.53 34.04 -0.18
CA ARG A 224 -2.15 35.37 0.34
C ARG A 224 -0.99 35.31 1.33
N ASN A 225 -0.89 34.22 2.10
CA ASN A 225 0.18 33.97 3.07
C ASN A 225 1.51 33.43 2.47
N LEU A 226 1.70 33.52 1.15
CA LEU A 226 2.91 33.09 0.43
C LEU A 226 3.66 34.28 -0.22
N PHE A 227 3.19 34.79 -1.37
CA PHE A 227 3.66 36.04 -2.00
C PHE A 227 2.61 36.55 -2.99
N ARG A 228 2.61 37.87 -3.31
CA ARG A 228 1.79 38.41 -4.40
C ARG A 228 2.50 38.20 -5.74
N PRO A 229 1.93 37.47 -6.72
CA PRO A 229 2.59 37.20 -7.99
C PRO A 229 2.62 38.43 -8.90
N SER A 230 3.68 38.57 -9.68
CA SER A 230 3.81 39.59 -10.73
C SER A 230 3.33 39.03 -12.07
N VAL A 231 2.07 39.31 -12.45
CA VAL A 231 1.49 38.88 -13.73
C VAL A 231 1.57 39.99 -14.80
N PRO A 232 1.72 39.66 -16.11
CA PRO A 232 1.75 40.66 -17.17
C PRO A 232 0.42 41.42 -17.34
N ALA A 233 0.45 42.75 -17.17
CA ALA A 233 -0.72 43.63 -17.15
C ALA A 233 -1.61 43.58 -18.43
N HIS A 234 -1.05 43.22 -19.58
CA HIS A 234 -1.78 43.18 -20.86
C HIS A 234 -2.34 41.80 -21.23
N GLY A 235 -2.19 40.79 -20.36
CA GLY A 235 -2.63 39.42 -20.65
C GLY A 235 -3.46 38.76 -19.54
N TRP A 236 -3.41 39.28 -18.32
CA TRP A 236 -4.05 38.69 -17.14
C TRP A 236 -4.88 39.73 -16.38
N MET A 237 -6.00 39.28 -15.81
CA MET A 237 -6.88 40.09 -14.96
C MET A 237 -7.07 39.43 -13.59
N GLU A 238 -7.18 40.23 -12.53
CA GLU A 238 -7.45 39.74 -11.18
C GLU A 238 -8.92 39.32 -11.07
N LEU A 239 -9.17 38.12 -10.53
CA LEU A 239 -10.51 37.56 -10.38
C LEU A 239 -11.21 38.20 -9.20
N GLN A 240 -12.42 38.71 -9.46
CA GLN A 240 -13.30 39.23 -8.42
C GLN A 240 -13.82 38.10 -7.52
N GLU A 241 -14.03 38.41 -6.23
CA GLU A 241 -14.58 37.44 -5.29
C GLU A 241 -15.95 36.93 -5.73
N ARG A 242 -16.17 35.62 -5.56
CA ARG A 242 -17.43 34.95 -5.83
C ARG A 242 -17.93 34.30 -4.54
N PRO A 243 -18.97 34.85 -3.88
CA PRO A 243 -19.49 34.30 -2.64
C PRO A 243 -19.88 32.83 -2.80
N GLY A 244 -19.41 31.99 -1.87
CA GLY A 244 -19.69 30.54 -1.86
C GLY A 244 -18.75 29.67 -2.70
N LEU A 245 -17.97 30.23 -3.64
CA LEU A 245 -16.99 29.46 -4.41
C LEU A 245 -15.84 28.98 -3.51
N GLN A 246 -15.58 27.65 -3.48
CA GLN A 246 -14.53 27.07 -2.65
C GLN A 246 -13.47 26.34 -3.46
N VAL A 247 -12.33 27.02 -3.61
CA VAL A 247 -11.15 26.48 -4.26
C VAL A 247 -10.38 25.63 -3.23
N PHE A 248 -10.79 24.36 -3.13
CA PHE A 248 -10.18 23.29 -2.31
C PHE A 248 -10.35 23.50 -0.80
N GLY A 249 -11.61 23.66 -0.40
CA GLY A 249 -12.03 23.89 0.99
C GLY A 249 -11.63 25.26 1.53
N ARG A 250 -11.28 26.21 0.63
CA ARG A 250 -10.91 27.59 0.96
C ARG A 250 -11.67 28.56 0.06
N PRO A 251 -12.18 29.68 0.58
CA PRO A 251 -12.81 30.70 -0.25
C PRO A 251 -11.80 31.32 -1.21
N LEU A 252 -12.27 31.86 -2.34
CA LEU A 252 -11.41 32.53 -3.32
C LEU A 252 -10.62 33.70 -2.70
N SER A 253 -11.16 34.34 -1.65
CA SER A 253 -10.53 35.41 -0.88
C SER A 253 -9.18 35.03 -0.25
N ASP A 254 -8.91 33.75 0.00
CA ASP A 254 -7.63 33.27 0.56
C ASP A 254 -6.46 33.34 -0.45
N PHE A 255 -6.74 33.70 -1.71
CA PHE A 255 -5.80 33.70 -2.82
C PHE A 255 -5.70 35.06 -3.52
N TYR A 256 -4.52 35.36 -4.06
CA TYR A 256 -4.36 36.22 -5.22
C TYR A 256 -4.68 35.39 -6.47
N ALA A 257 -5.79 35.66 -7.14
CA ALA A 257 -6.31 34.83 -8.22
C ALA A 257 -6.35 35.63 -9.55
N TYR A 258 -5.76 35.08 -10.61
CA TYR A 258 -5.64 35.73 -11.91
C TYR A 258 -6.10 34.81 -13.04
N SER A 259 -6.86 35.32 -14.01
CA SER A 259 -7.25 34.60 -15.23
C SER A 259 -6.72 35.30 -16.48
N PRO A 260 -6.56 34.60 -17.62
CA PRO A 260 -6.18 35.24 -18.87
C PRO A 260 -7.35 36.07 -19.41
N VAL A 261 -7.06 37.28 -19.90
CA VAL A 261 -8.08 38.20 -20.48
C VAL A 261 -8.75 37.62 -21.72
N LYS A 262 -8.04 36.74 -22.45
CA LYS A 262 -8.58 36.01 -23.60
C LYS A 262 -8.05 34.58 -23.60
N GLU A 263 -8.96 33.63 -23.41
CA GLU A 263 -8.68 32.22 -23.68
C GLU A 263 -8.36 32.00 -25.17
N ARG A 264 -7.45 31.07 -25.44
CA ARG A 264 -7.07 30.65 -26.79
C ARG A 264 -7.08 29.13 -26.83
N ASP A 265 -7.68 28.58 -27.88
CA ASP A 265 -7.61 27.15 -28.16
C ASP A 265 -6.15 26.69 -28.33
N ALA A 266 -5.87 25.46 -27.87
CA ALA A 266 -4.53 24.89 -27.87
C ALA A 266 -3.98 24.69 -29.29
N TYR A 267 -4.81 24.21 -30.23
CA TYR A 267 -4.38 24.04 -31.63
C TYR A 267 -4.05 25.38 -32.28
N SER A 268 -4.84 26.42 -31.99
CA SER A 268 -4.60 27.79 -32.46
C SER A 268 -3.25 28.34 -31.98
N ILE A 269 -2.81 28.00 -30.77
CA ILE A 269 -1.47 28.33 -30.26
C ILE A 269 -0.39 27.47 -30.94
N LEU A 270 -0.58 26.15 -31.02
CA LEU A 270 0.40 25.23 -31.61
C LEU A 270 0.64 25.50 -33.10
N LEU A 271 -0.41 25.74 -33.89
CA LEU A 271 -0.31 26.14 -35.29
C LEU A 271 0.46 27.45 -35.44
N SER A 272 0.19 28.44 -34.58
CA SER A 272 0.97 29.68 -34.54
C SER A 272 2.45 29.41 -34.22
N HIS A 273 2.75 28.50 -33.29
CA HIS A 273 4.12 28.12 -32.96
C HIS A 273 4.83 27.44 -34.14
N ILE A 274 4.14 26.63 -34.95
CA ILE A 274 4.67 26.07 -36.20
C ILE A 274 5.05 27.19 -37.18
N PHE A 275 4.15 28.14 -37.43
CA PHE A 275 4.42 29.29 -38.33
C PHE A 275 5.59 30.17 -37.85
N HIS A 276 5.82 30.27 -36.54
CA HIS A 276 6.94 31.01 -35.96
C HIS A 276 8.17 30.13 -35.66
N CYS A 277 8.19 28.88 -36.14
CA CYS A 277 9.26 27.89 -35.90
C CYS A 277 9.64 27.65 -34.42
N ARG A 278 8.69 27.88 -33.49
CA ARG A 278 8.85 27.69 -32.05
C ARG A 278 8.69 26.21 -31.68
N LYS A 279 9.78 25.59 -31.22
CA LYS A 279 9.84 24.13 -30.98
C LYS A 279 9.57 23.71 -29.53
N GLU A 280 9.57 24.64 -28.58
CA GLU A 280 9.46 24.37 -27.14
C GLU A 280 8.14 23.73 -26.70
N SER A 281 7.09 23.89 -27.51
CA SER A 281 5.75 23.30 -27.31
C SER A 281 5.57 21.94 -27.99
N PHE A 282 6.62 21.39 -28.62
CA PHE A 282 6.58 20.13 -29.34
C PHE A 282 7.57 19.13 -28.72
N ILE A 283 7.21 17.85 -28.76
CA ILE A 283 8.03 16.76 -28.21
C ILE A 283 9.06 16.35 -29.27
N THR A 284 10.35 16.39 -28.92
CA THR A 284 11.42 15.84 -29.78
C THR A 284 11.53 14.33 -29.63
N THR A 285 12.09 13.65 -30.63
CA THR A 285 12.34 12.19 -30.59
C THR A 285 13.09 11.77 -29.32
N GLU A 286 14.07 12.55 -28.87
CA GLU A 286 14.83 12.28 -27.64
C GLU A 286 13.96 12.36 -26.38
N ASN A 287 13.10 13.38 -26.25
CA ASN A 287 12.19 13.52 -25.11
C ASN A 287 11.11 12.42 -25.14
N LEU A 288 10.61 12.04 -26.33
CA LEU A 288 9.66 10.95 -26.49
C LEU A 288 10.25 9.60 -26.05
N LEU A 289 11.46 9.28 -26.49
CA LEU A 289 12.17 8.06 -26.08
C LEU A 289 12.48 8.08 -24.58
N ALA A 290 12.92 9.21 -24.02
CA ALA A 290 13.17 9.34 -22.58
C ALA A 290 11.90 9.14 -21.74
N SER A 291 10.75 9.64 -22.20
CA SER A 291 9.46 9.37 -21.58
C SER A 291 9.12 7.87 -21.59
N TRP A 292 9.26 7.19 -22.73
CA TRP A 292 8.98 5.74 -22.80
C TRP A 292 9.94 4.90 -21.95
N VAL A 293 11.23 5.23 -21.91
CA VAL A 293 12.21 4.55 -21.01
C VAL A 293 11.78 4.65 -19.54
N PHE A 294 11.18 5.78 -19.14
CA PHE A 294 10.68 6.00 -17.78
C PHE A 294 9.36 5.26 -17.49
N TRP A 295 8.42 5.22 -18.45
CA TRP A 295 7.08 4.65 -18.27
C TRP A 295 6.95 3.14 -18.53
N THR A 296 7.72 2.58 -19.48
CA THR A 296 7.60 1.17 -19.88
C THR A 296 7.80 0.18 -18.72
N PRO A 297 8.82 0.32 -17.84
CA PRO A 297 9.00 -0.61 -16.72
C PRO A 297 7.79 -0.67 -15.77
N LEU A 298 7.11 0.47 -15.56
CA LEU A 298 5.88 0.51 -14.78
C LEU A 298 4.75 -0.23 -15.50
N LEU A 299 4.53 0.09 -16.78
CA LEU A 299 3.47 -0.50 -17.60
C LEU A 299 3.59 -2.03 -17.67
N ASP A 300 4.81 -2.55 -17.85
CA ASP A 300 5.09 -3.99 -17.87
C ASP A 300 4.80 -4.62 -16.50
N SER A 301 5.22 -3.97 -15.40
CA SER A 301 4.96 -4.44 -14.03
C SER A 301 3.48 -4.42 -13.60
N LEU A 302 2.63 -3.71 -14.35
CA LEU A 302 1.20 -3.54 -14.09
C LEU A 302 0.31 -4.32 -15.08
N ALA A 303 0.88 -5.01 -16.07
CA ALA A 303 0.12 -5.60 -17.19
C ALA A 303 -0.98 -6.62 -16.79
N HIS A 304 -0.89 -7.18 -15.59
CA HIS A 304 -1.86 -8.13 -15.03
C HIS A 304 -2.48 -7.65 -13.70
N GLU A 305 -2.29 -6.37 -13.33
CA GLU A 305 -2.84 -5.84 -12.09
C GLU A 305 -4.34 -5.54 -12.22
N VAL A 306 -5.15 -6.12 -11.33
CA VAL A 306 -6.58 -5.86 -11.26
C VAL A 306 -6.84 -4.47 -10.65
N PRO A 307 -7.42 -3.52 -11.41
CA PRO A 307 -7.69 -2.17 -10.92
C PRO A 307 -8.78 -2.17 -9.83
N ARG A 308 -8.66 -1.28 -8.82
CA ARG A 308 -9.70 -1.05 -7.81
C ARG A 308 -10.98 -0.53 -8.48
N LEU A 309 -12.12 -1.17 -8.22
CA LEU A 309 -13.40 -0.62 -8.68
C LEU A 309 -13.81 0.61 -7.88
N TYR A 310 -14.37 1.60 -8.57
CA TYR A 310 -15.06 2.75 -7.97
C TYR A 310 -16.41 3.00 -8.68
N PRO A 311 -17.46 3.49 -7.97
CA PRO A 311 -18.77 3.74 -8.58
C PRO A 311 -18.72 4.72 -9.76
N GLY A 312 -17.92 5.78 -9.60
CA GLY A 312 -17.91 6.94 -10.48
C GLY A 312 -18.77 8.08 -9.94
N GLY A 313 -18.50 9.30 -10.38
CA GLY A 313 -19.14 10.51 -9.86
C GLY A 313 -18.89 10.71 -8.35
N ALA A 314 -19.77 11.49 -7.71
CA ALA A 314 -19.69 11.84 -6.29
C ALA A 314 -19.76 10.64 -5.33
N GLU A 315 -20.32 9.50 -5.75
CA GLU A 315 -20.35 8.26 -4.97
C GLU A 315 -18.96 7.63 -4.78
N THR A 316 -17.95 8.09 -5.53
CA THR A 316 -16.55 7.67 -5.38
C THR A 316 -15.96 8.06 -4.02
N GLY A 317 -16.38 9.20 -3.45
CA GLY A 317 -15.96 9.67 -2.13
C GLY A 317 -14.45 9.61 -1.90
N HIS A 318 -14.03 8.78 -0.93
CA HIS A 318 -12.62 8.62 -0.50
C HIS A 318 -11.97 7.34 -1.01
N LEU A 319 -12.64 6.58 -1.88
CA LEU A 319 -12.15 5.27 -2.35
C LEU A 319 -10.86 5.37 -3.18
N LEU A 320 -10.59 6.56 -3.75
CA LEU A 320 -9.40 6.89 -4.54
C LEU A 320 -8.42 7.81 -3.79
N ASP A 321 -8.64 8.07 -2.50
CA ASP A 321 -7.67 8.79 -1.67
C ASP A 321 -6.38 7.97 -1.51
N LEU A 322 -5.25 8.67 -1.47
CA LEU A 322 -3.90 8.09 -1.57
C LEU A 322 -2.99 8.51 -0.42
N GLU A 323 -2.26 7.52 0.10
CA GLU A 323 -1.13 7.63 1.02
C GLU A 323 0.15 7.12 0.36
N PHE A 324 1.30 7.50 0.90
CA PHE A 324 2.56 6.89 0.50
C PHE A 324 3.52 6.79 1.67
N ASN A 325 4.46 5.86 1.57
CA ASN A 325 5.61 5.75 2.46
C ASN A 325 6.87 5.48 1.62
N GLY A 326 7.84 6.39 1.69
CA GLY A 326 9.02 6.35 0.81
C GLY A 326 8.63 6.35 -0.68
N GLY A 327 9.04 5.31 -1.41
CA GLY A 327 8.72 5.12 -2.83
C GLY A 327 7.41 4.37 -3.11
N HIS A 328 6.66 3.96 -2.08
CA HIS A 328 5.44 3.16 -2.23
C HIS A 328 4.17 3.99 -2.09
N LEU A 329 3.29 3.92 -3.08
CA LEU A 329 1.98 4.58 -3.13
C LEU A 329 0.87 3.55 -2.89
N THR A 330 -0.09 3.88 -2.04
CA THR A 330 -1.24 3.01 -1.71
C THR A 330 -2.53 3.83 -1.60
N PHE A 331 -3.68 3.18 -1.73
CA PHE A 331 -4.95 3.82 -1.37
C PHE A 331 -5.06 3.98 0.15
N SER A 332 -5.49 5.15 0.63
CA SER A 332 -5.74 5.45 2.06
C SER A 332 -6.81 4.54 2.66
N GLN A 333 -7.90 4.32 1.92
CA GLN A 333 -8.98 3.45 2.35
C GLN A 333 -8.73 2.01 1.91
N GLN A 334 -8.96 1.06 2.81
CA GLN A 334 -9.16 -0.35 2.44
C GLN A 334 -10.47 -0.47 1.65
N GLN A 335 -10.47 -1.30 0.62
CA GLN A 335 -11.61 -1.43 -0.29
C GLN A 335 -12.77 -2.13 0.44
N PRO A 336 -14.02 -1.65 0.33
CA PRO A 336 -15.17 -2.48 0.67
C PRO A 336 -15.14 -3.74 -0.20
N GLU A 337 -15.15 -4.92 0.41
CA GLU A 337 -15.07 -6.20 -0.31
C GLU A 337 -16.23 -6.32 -1.30
N GLN A 338 -15.91 -6.23 -2.60
CA GLN A 338 -16.89 -6.35 -3.68
C GLN A 338 -16.38 -7.31 -4.74
N LEU A 339 -17.11 -8.42 -4.92
CA LEU A 339 -16.85 -9.46 -5.89
C LEU A 339 -16.92 -8.89 -7.31
N VAL A 340 -15.85 -9.10 -8.08
CA VAL A 340 -15.85 -8.91 -9.54
C VAL A 340 -15.74 -10.31 -10.15
N PRO A 341 -16.76 -10.81 -10.88
CA PRO A 341 -16.63 -12.05 -11.62
C PRO A 341 -15.50 -11.96 -12.65
N GLY A 342 -14.75 -13.04 -12.85
CA GLY A 342 -13.73 -13.14 -13.89
C GLY A 342 -14.25 -13.78 -15.19
N PRO A 343 -13.48 -13.74 -16.29
CA PRO A 343 -13.88 -14.35 -17.56
C PRO A 343 -13.92 -15.88 -17.56
N GLY A 344 -15.10 -16.45 -17.32
CA GLY A 344 -15.32 -17.89 -17.54
C GLY A 344 -16.71 -18.39 -17.15
N SER A 345 -17.15 -19.45 -17.81
CA SER A 345 -18.21 -20.31 -17.29
C SER A 345 -17.71 -21.06 -16.06
N ALA A 346 -18.43 -20.92 -14.95
CA ALA A 346 -18.05 -21.28 -13.57
C ALA A 346 -16.89 -20.42 -12.98
N PRO A 347 -17.01 -19.98 -11.71
CA PRO A 347 -15.99 -19.14 -11.06
C PRO A 347 -14.67 -19.90 -10.93
N LYS A 348 -13.55 -19.22 -11.16
CA LYS A 348 -12.20 -19.82 -11.10
C LYS A 348 -11.48 -19.35 -9.84
N PRO A 349 -10.57 -20.16 -9.25
CA PRO A 349 -9.80 -19.77 -8.06
C PRO A 349 -8.98 -18.47 -8.19
N SER A 350 -8.76 -17.98 -9.42
CA SER A 350 -8.15 -16.67 -9.73
C SER A 350 -9.00 -15.47 -9.33
N ASP A 351 -10.31 -15.66 -9.13
CA ASP A 351 -11.27 -14.57 -8.94
C ASP A 351 -11.35 -14.11 -7.46
N PHE A 352 -10.58 -14.76 -6.58
CA PHE A 352 -10.58 -14.50 -5.14
C PHE A 352 -9.34 -13.73 -4.72
N ARG A 353 -9.56 -12.61 -4.02
CA ARG A 353 -8.52 -11.74 -3.47
C ARG A 353 -8.81 -11.50 -1.99
N VAL A 354 -8.44 -12.47 -1.18
CA VAL A 354 -8.77 -12.60 0.25
C VAL A 354 -10.26 -12.69 0.57
N LEU A 355 -10.74 -13.92 0.79
CA LEU A 355 -12.05 -14.14 1.40
C LEU A 355 -11.93 -13.89 2.92
N GLY A 356 -12.37 -12.72 3.38
CA GLY A 356 -12.57 -12.34 4.78
C GLY A 356 -13.72 -13.13 5.43
N THR A 357 -13.58 -14.44 5.49
CA THR A 357 -14.59 -15.36 6.02
C THR A 357 -14.34 -15.65 7.50
N ARG A 358 -15.24 -16.42 8.14
CA ARG A 358 -14.95 -17.02 9.44
C ARG A 358 -14.62 -18.49 9.27
N TYR A 359 -13.57 -18.95 9.94
CA TYR A 359 -13.26 -20.36 10.13
C TYR A 359 -13.29 -20.67 11.63
N ARG A 360 -14.16 -21.59 12.05
CA ARG A 360 -14.46 -21.86 13.47
C ARG A 360 -14.71 -20.56 14.26
N GLU A 361 -15.65 -19.76 13.74
CA GLU A 361 -16.08 -18.45 14.25
C GLU A 361 -15.00 -17.34 14.27
N SER A 362 -13.73 -17.68 14.07
CA SER A 362 -12.58 -16.77 14.07
C SER A 362 -12.29 -16.23 12.66
N PRO A 363 -11.68 -15.03 12.51
CA PRO A 363 -11.28 -14.50 11.21
C PRO A 363 -10.42 -15.49 10.40
N LEU A 364 -10.79 -15.66 9.13
CA LEU A 364 -10.00 -16.38 8.12
C LEU A 364 -9.56 -15.38 7.06
N ILE A 365 -8.25 -15.37 6.81
CA ILE A 365 -7.58 -14.76 5.67
C ILE A 365 -7.21 -15.91 4.74
N SER A 366 -7.68 -15.89 3.50
CA SER A 366 -7.23 -16.83 2.47
C SER A 366 -6.58 -16.10 1.31
N ALA A 367 -5.67 -16.71 0.55
CA ALA A 367 -5.12 -16.09 -0.66
C ALA A 367 -4.38 -17.14 -1.52
N TRP A 368 -3.75 -16.70 -2.61
CA TRP A 368 -2.66 -17.47 -3.22
C TRP A 368 -1.44 -17.51 -2.27
N PRO A 369 -0.59 -18.55 -2.32
CA PRO A 369 0.53 -18.74 -1.39
C PRO A 369 1.39 -17.50 -1.16
N GLU A 370 1.83 -16.82 -2.22
CA GLU A 370 2.70 -15.63 -2.13
C GLU A 370 1.99 -14.43 -1.47
N GLU A 371 0.72 -14.20 -1.82
CA GLU A 371 -0.10 -13.13 -1.25
C GLU A 371 -0.42 -13.40 0.23
N LEU A 372 -0.71 -14.66 0.58
CA LEU A 372 -0.98 -15.09 1.95
C LEU A 372 0.24 -14.88 2.84
N ILE A 373 1.40 -15.29 2.35
CA ILE A 373 2.69 -15.14 3.04
C ILE A 373 3.04 -13.65 3.19
N SER A 374 2.88 -12.84 2.15
CA SER A 374 3.10 -11.39 2.19
C SER A 374 2.16 -10.69 3.19
N LYS A 375 0.87 -11.08 3.21
CA LYS A 375 -0.12 -10.58 4.17
C LYS A 375 0.22 -10.97 5.60
N LEU A 376 0.55 -12.24 5.85
CA LEU A 376 0.95 -12.73 7.17
C LEU A 376 2.24 -12.06 7.66
N ALA A 377 3.26 -11.89 6.81
CA ALA A 377 4.49 -11.19 7.16
C ALA A 377 4.21 -9.73 7.56
N SER A 378 3.38 -9.02 6.78
CA SER A 378 2.92 -7.66 7.07
C SER A 378 2.15 -7.57 8.40
N ASP A 379 1.29 -8.55 8.70
CA ASP A 379 0.51 -8.59 9.93
C ASP A 379 1.36 -8.94 11.17
N ILE A 380 2.43 -9.72 11.00
CA ILE A 380 3.42 -9.97 12.06
C ILE A 380 4.25 -8.70 12.29
N GLU A 381 4.74 -8.03 11.24
CA GLU A 381 5.48 -6.76 11.35
C GLU A 381 4.64 -5.68 12.05
N ALA A 382 3.39 -5.51 11.64
CA ALA A 382 2.47 -4.57 12.28
C ALA A 382 2.26 -4.89 13.77
N THR A 383 2.14 -6.17 14.13
CA THR A 383 2.04 -6.61 15.53
C THR A 383 3.34 -6.33 16.29
N ALA A 384 4.50 -6.59 15.68
CA ALA A 384 5.83 -6.35 16.26
C ALA A 384 6.07 -4.86 16.54
N VAL A 385 5.81 -4.00 15.56
CA VAL A 385 5.96 -2.54 15.69
C VAL A 385 5.03 -1.99 16.78
N GLN A 386 3.80 -2.51 16.90
CA GLN A 386 2.88 -2.10 17.97
C GLN A 386 3.34 -2.56 19.36
N ALA A 387 3.80 -3.82 19.49
CA ALA A 387 4.30 -4.36 20.75
C ALA A 387 5.56 -3.62 21.22
N VAL A 388 6.56 -3.44 20.36
CA VAL A 388 7.80 -2.70 20.68
C VAL A 388 7.50 -1.25 21.06
N ARG A 389 6.57 -0.57 20.36
CA ARG A 389 6.17 0.81 20.71
C ARG A 389 5.48 0.91 22.08
N ARG A 390 4.80 -0.14 22.55
CA ARG A 390 3.99 -0.13 23.78
C ARG A 390 4.72 -0.73 24.99
N PHE A 391 5.56 -1.74 24.78
CA PHE A 391 6.19 -2.54 25.83
C PHE A 391 7.73 -2.57 25.72
N GLY A 392 8.32 -1.95 24.70
CA GLY A 392 9.77 -1.94 24.44
C GLY A 392 10.35 -3.24 23.85
N LYS A 393 9.53 -4.29 23.78
CA LYS A 393 9.86 -5.64 23.31
C LYS A 393 8.68 -6.27 22.55
N PHE A 394 8.95 -7.31 21.77
CA PHE A 394 7.95 -8.15 21.11
C PHE A 394 8.34 -9.63 21.28
N HIS A 395 7.44 -10.46 21.81
CA HIS A 395 7.69 -11.90 22.00
C HIS A 395 6.91 -12.71 20.96
N LEU A 396 7.65 -13.28 20.01
CA LEU A 396 7.15 -14.04 18.87
C LEU A 396 7.53 -15.52 19.03
N ALA A 397 6.53 -16.40 19.13
CA ALA A 397 6.73 -17.84 19.13
C ALA A 397 6.44 -18.43 17.73
N LEU A 398 7.32 -19.28 17.22
CA LEU A 398 7.27 -19.84 15.87
C LEU A 398 7.21 -21.38 15.90
N SER A 399 6.21 -21.94 15.23
CA SER A 399 6.16 -23.35 14.82
C SER A 399 7.21 -23.63 13.75
N GLY A 400 7.79 -24.83 13.77
CA GLY A 400 8.63 -25.33 12.67
C GLY A 400 7.82 -25.96 11.53
N GLY A 401 8.51 -26.75 10.70
CA GLY A 401 7.95 -27.43 9.52
C GLY A 401 8.17 -26.68 8.20
N SER A 402 7.61 -27.19 7.11
CA SER A 402 7.82 -26.66 5.75
C SER A 402 6.98 -25.42 5.42
N SER A 403 5.73 -25.35 5.90
CA SER A 403 4.81 -24.23 5.65
C SER A 403 5.36 -22.83 6.02
N PRO A 404 6.04 -22.62 7.17
CA PRO A 404 6.58 -21.30 7.52
C PRO A 404 7.88 -20.91 6.79
N ILE A 405 8.50 -21.78 5.98
CA ILE A 405 9.78 -21.46 5.30
C ILE A 405 9.64 -20.23 4.39
N ALA A 406 8.57 -20.16 3.60
CA ALA A 406 8.29 -19.02 2.74
C ALA A 406 8.06 -17.72 3.53
N LEU A 407 7.46 -17.83 4.73
CA LEU A 407 7.26 -16.70 5.64
C LEU A 407 8.59 -16.19 6.20
N PHE A 408 9.49 -17.09 6.59
CA PHE A 408 10.81 -16.74 7.09
C PHE A 408 11.64 -16.00 6.03
N GLN A 409 11.62 -16.49 4.78
CA GLN A 409 12.26 -15.83 3.64
C GLN A 409 11.66 -14.45 3.37
N GLN A 410 10.33 -14.31 3.39
CA GLN A 410 9.66 -13.02 3.19
C GLN A 410 9.99 -12.01 4.31
N LEU A 411 9.96 -12.45 5.58
CA LEU A 411 10.34 -11.60 6.73
C LEU A 411 11.81 -11.18 6.68
N ALA A 412 12.70 -12.02 6.16
CA ALA A 412 14.11 -11.71 5.98
C ALA A 412 14.39 -10.70 4.85
N MET A 413 13.70 -10.82 3.71
CA MET A 413 14.02 -10.08 2.48
C MET A 413 13.12 -8.87 2.19
N GLY A 414 11.86 -8.91 2.64
CA GLY A 414 10.84 -7.90 2.33
C GLY A 414 10.60 -6.85 3.43
N HIS A 415 10.91 -7.16 4.70
CA HIS A 415 10.47 -6.36 5.86
C HIS A 415 11.64 -5.69 6.60
N TYR A 416 12.35 -4.78 5.93
CA TYR A 416 13.47 -4.02 6.51
C TYR A 416 13.10 -3.14 7.72
N SER A 417 11.82 -2.83 7.93
CA SER A 417 11.34 -2.04 9.08
C SER A 417 10.99 -2.90 10.31
N PHE A 418 11.13 -4.22 10.22
CA PHE A 418 10.82 -5.13 11.31
C PHE A 418 11.78 -4.90 12.50
N PRO A 419 11.28 -4.73 13.74
CA PRO A 419 12.10 -4.30 14.87
C PRO A 419 12.92 -5.44 15.51
N TRP A 420 13.73 -6.16 14.71
CA TRP A 420 14.51 -7.34 15.14
C TRP A 420 15.37 -7.12 16.39
N ALA A 421 15.91 -5.92 16.60
CA ALA A 421 16.67 -5.54 17.79
C ALA A 421 15.87 -5.67 19.11
N HIS A 422 14.54 -5.63 19.04
CA HIS A 422 13.60 -5.67 20.17
C HIS A 422 12.67 -6.91 20.13
N THR A 423 12.87 -7.81 19.16
CA THR A 423 12.08 -9.04 19.01
C THR A 423 12.79 -10.19 19.70
N HIS A 424 12.09 -10.87 20.61
CA HIS A 424 12.45 -12.16 21.18
C HIS A 424 11.79 -13.28 20.37
N LEU A 425 12.59 -14.23 19.88
CA LEU A 425 12.17 -15.37 19.06
C LEU A 425 12.19 -16.66 19.88
N TRP A 426 11.04 -17.35 19.93
CA TRP A 426 10.83 -18.57 20.69
C TRP A 426 10.38 -19.69 19.75
N LEU A 427 10.79 -20.92 20.00
CA LEU A 427 10.19 -22.09 19.36
C LEU A 427 8.88 -22.47 20.07
N VAL A 428 7.87 -22.82 19.27
CA VAL A 428 6.61 -23.41 19.75
C VAL A 428 6.77 -24.91 20.02
N ASP A 429 7.59 -25.57 19.22
CA ASP A 429 7.91 -26.98 19.35
C ASP A 429 9.30 -27.28 18.79
N GLU A 430 9.91 -28.37 19.24
CA GLU A 430 11.18 -28.86 18.75
C GLU A 430 11.24 -30.39 18.83
N ARG A 431 11.99 -30.98 17.90
CA ARG A 431 12.27 -32.40 17.83
C ARG A 431 13.42 -32.76 18.74
N CYS A 432 13.33 -33.91 19.41
CA CYS A 432 14.38 -34.42 20.27
C CYS A 432 15.53 -35.01 19.44
N VAL A 433 16.23 -34.11 18.73
CA VAL A 433 17.42 -34.31 17.88
C VAL A 433 18.42 -33.19 18.19
N PRO A 434 19.70 -33.30 17.79
CA PRO A 434 20.64 -32.18 17.94
C PRO A 434 20.18 -30.92 17.18
N LEU A 435 20.44 -29.73 17.71
CA LEU A 435 20.05 -28.44 17.07
C LEU A 435 20.74 -28.16 15.71
N SER A 436 21.68 -29.01 15.31
CA SER A 436 22.35 -28.99 14.00
C SER A 436 21.77 -30.01 13.02
N ASP A 437 20.83 -30.85 13.45
CA ASP A 437 20.21 -31.89 12.64
C ASP A 437 19.22 -31.29 11.63
N PRO A 438 19.15 -31.77 10.37
CA PRO A 438 18.18 -31.29 9.38
C PRO A 438 16.71 -31.41 9.79
N ASP A 439 16.38 -32.28 10.75
CA ASP A 439 15.02 -32.41 11.28
C ASP A 439 14.69 -31.37 12.37
N SER A 440 15.66 -30.61 12.90
CA SER A 440 15.44 -29.60 13.94
C SER A 440 14.69 -28.36 13.41
N ASN A 441 13.67 -27.94 14.15
CA ASN A 441 12.93 -26.71 13.90
C ASN A 441 13.83 -25.47 14.08
N PHE A 442 14.75 -25.49 15.05
CA PHE A 442 15.79 -24.47 15.22
C PHE A 442 16.74 -24.40 14.02
N GLN A 443 17.18 -25.54 13.48
CA GLN A 443 18.03 -25.59 12.30
C GLN A 443 17.34 -24.91 11.09
N GLY A 444 16.07 -25.24 10.86
CA GLY A 444 15.27 -24.61 9.81
C GLY A 444 15.08 -23.10 10.02
N LEU A 445 14.83 -22.66 11.26
CA LEU A 445 14.74 -21.24 11.62
C LEU A 445 16.09 -20.52 11.39
N GLN A 446 17.20 -21.17 11.72
CA GLN A 446 18.55 -20.64 11.51
C GLN A 446 18.85 -20.46 10.01
N SER A 447 18.55 -21.47 9.19
CA SER A 447 18.82 -21.49 7.74
C SER A 447 17.86 -20.61 6.92
N HIS A 448 16.66 -20.30 7.39
CA HIS A 448 15.67 -19.54 6.62
C HIS A 448 15.36 -18.14 7.16
N LEU A 449 15.67 -17.85 8.43
CA LEU A 449 15.49 -16.53 9.04
C LEU A 449 16.79 -15.99 9.64
N LEU A 450 17.34 -16.65 10.66
CA LEU A 450 18.33 -16.03 11.55
C LEU A 450 19.64 -15.65 10.83
N GLN A 451 20.08 -16.42 9.84
CA GLN A 451 21.27 -16.08 9.04
C GLN A 451 21.10 -14.84 8.15
N HIS A 452 19.87 -14.34 7.97
CA HIS A 452 19.55 -13.20 7.09
C HIS A 452 19.13 -11.94 7.84
N ILE A 453 18.86 -12.01 9.15
CA ILE A 453 18.38 -10.89 9.97
C ILE A 453 19.39 -10.49 11.06
N ARG A 454 19.23 -9.30 11.64
CA ARG A 454 20.03 -8.81 12.77
C ARG A 454 19.21 -8.81 14.06
N VAL A 455 19.07 -9.98 14.67
CA VAL A 455 18.50 -10.17 16.01
C VAL A 455 19.64 -10.39 17.03
N PRO A 456 19.59 -9.79 18.23
CA PRO A 456 20.58 -10.04 19.28
C PRO A 456 20.54 -11.51 19.72
N TYR A 457 21.70 -12.12 19.98
CA TYR A 457 21.78 -13.55 20.34
C TYR A 457 20.95 -13.90 21.60
N TYR A 458 20.96 -13.02 22.61
CA TYR A 458 20.17 -13.17 23.85
C TYR A 458 18.65 -12.99 23.67
N ASN A 459 18.19 -12.69 22.45
CA ASN A 459 16.78 -12.68 22.09
C ASN A 459 16.34 -13.95 21.31
N ILE A 460 17.24 -14.91 21.10
CA ILE A 460 16.93 -16.18 20.42
C ILE A 460 16.83 -17.27 21.50
N HIS A 461 15.66 -17.88 21.63
CA HIS A 461 15.34 -18.85 22.67
C HIS A 461 15.07 -20.24 22.05
N PRO A 462 16.12 -21.05 21.82
CA PRO A 462 15.95 -22.43 21.38
C PRO A 462 15.39 -23.31 22.50
N MET A 463 14.57 -24.31 22.16
CA MET A 463 14.16 -25.32 23.13
C MET A 463 15.37 -26.18 23.54
N PRO A 464 15.63 -26.40 24.84
CA PRO A 464 16.77 -27.17 25.34
C PRO A 464 16.50 -28.68 25.22
N VAL A 465 16.44 -29.18 23.98
CA VAL A 465 16.20 -30.60 23.65
C VAL A 465 17.46 -31.46 23.72
N HIS A 466 18.65 -30.86 23.79
CA HIS A 466 19.94 -31.54 23.87
C HIS A 466 20.75 -30.97 25.04
N LEU A 467 20.71 -31.65 26.19
CA LEU A 467 21.40 -31.27 27.43
C LEU A 467 22.24 -32.46 27.91
N HIS A 468 23.40 -32.20 28.53
CA HIS A 468 24.30 -33.24 29.05
C HIS A 468 24.58 -34.42 28.08
N GLN A 469 24.65 -34.15 26.77
CA GLN A 469 24.82 -35.14 25.69
C GLN A 469 23.64 -36.12 25.53
N ARG A 470 22.46 -35.80 26.09
CA ARG A 470 21.22 -36.58 25.99
C ARG A 470 20.11 -35.78 25.31
N LEU A 471 19.22 -36.48 24.61
CA LEU A 471 18.09 -35.88 23.91
C LEU A 471 16.81 -36.03 24.74
N CYS A 472 16.23 -34.91 25.15
CA CYS A 472 14.96 -34.82 25.89
C CYS A 472 14.82 -35.79 27.10
N ALA A 473 15.91 -36.05 27.84
CA ALA A 473 15.82 -36.81 29.07
C ALA A 473 15.13 -35.96 30.16
N GLU A 474 14.11 -36.51 30.82
CA GLU A 474 13.31 -35.79 31.83
C GLU A 474 14.16 -35.33 33.03
N GLU A 475 15.18 -36.11 33.37
CA GLU A 475 16.18 -35.78 34.39
C GLU A 475 16.92 -34.46 34.13
N ASP A 476 17.10 -34.07 32.86
CA ASP A 476 17.79 -32.83 32.48
C ASP A 476 16.88 -31.59 32.59
N GLN A 477 15.60 -31.77 32.92
CA GLN A 477 14.64 -30.71 33.21
C GLN A 477 14.53 -29.62 32.11
N GLY A 478 14.76 -29.99 30.85
CA GLY A 478 14.77 -29.04 29.73
C GLY A 478 13.44 -28.30 29.56
N ALA A 479 12.30 -29.01 29.67
CA ALA A 479 10.97 -28.41 29.58
C ALA A 479 10.72 -27.40 30.72
N GLN A 480 11.11 -27.74 31.95
CA GLN A 480 11.02 -26.87 33.12
C GLN A 480 11.93 -25.64 33.00
N THR A 481 13.12 -25.81 32.44
CA THR A 481 14.08 -24.73 32.19
C THR A 481 13.52 -23.71 31.20
N TYR A 482 12.98 -24.18 30.07
CA TYR A 482 12.35 -23.32 29.06
C TYR A 482 11.07 -22.66 29.59
N ALA A 483 10.25 -23.39 30.37
CA ALA A 483 9.09 -22.82 31.07
C ALA A 483 9.47 -21.72 32.07
N GLY A 484 10.59 -21.89 32.78
CA GLY A 484 11.16 -20.88 33.69
C GLY A 484 11.63 -19.64 32.96
N GLU A 485 12.33 -19.81 31.83
CA GLU A 485 12.77 -18.70 30.97
C GLU A 485 11.58 -17.90 30.40
N ILE A 486 10.56 -18.60 29.89
CA ILE A 486 9.29 -17.99 29.44
C ILE A 486 8.64 -17.21 30.59
N SER A 487 8.58 -17.78 31.79
CA SER A 487 7.97 -17.13 32.97
C SER A 487 8.74 -15.90 33.45
N ALA A 488 10.07 -15.88 33.26
CA ALA A 488 10.93 -14.76 33.65
C ALA A 488 10.95 -13.62 32.61
N LEU A 489 10.90 -13.96 31.30
CA LEU A 489 11.05 -12.98 30.22
C LEU A 489 9.72 -12.54 29.58
N VAL A 490 8.69 -13.40 29.55
CA VAL A 490 7.39 -13.12 28.93
C VAL A 490 6.38 -12.76 30.01
N ALA A 491 5.95 -11.50 30.06
CA ALA A 491 4.99 -11.03 31.06
C ALA A 491 3.70 -11.88 31.07
N ASN A 492 3.35 -12.41 32.25
CA ASN A 492 2.23 -13.34 32.47
C ASN A 492 2.26 -14.63 31.61
N SER A 493 3.44 -15.01 31.08
CA SER A 493 3.60 -16.04 30.05
C SER A 493 2.67 -15.81 28.83
N SER A 494 2.41 -14.55 28.48
CA SER A 494 1.50 -14.15 27.39
C SER A 494 2.30 -13.61 26.20
N PHE A 495 2.57 -14.47 25.22
CA PHE A 495 3.21 -14.08 23.96
C PHE A 495 2.41 -13.01 23.21
N ASP A 496 3.10 -12.12 22.51
CA ASP A 496 2.45 -11.12 21.67
C ASP A 496 1.89 -11.74 20.38
N LEU A 497 2.62 -12.70 19.80
CA LEU A 497 2.16 -13.51 18.68
C LEU A 497 2.70 -14.94 18.76
N VAL A 498 1.83 -15.92 18.55
CA VAL A 498 2.21 -17.33 18.33
C VAL A 498 1.82 -17.72 16.91
N LEU A 499 2.78 -18.21 16.12
CA LEU A 499 2.55 -18.78 14.79
C LEU A 499 2.49 -20.31 14.89
N LEU A 500 1.39 -20.88 14.44
CA LEU A 500 1.10 -22.32 14.45
C LEU A 500 0.94 -22.87 13.03
N GLY A 501 1.34 -24.12 12.82
CA GLY A 501 0.90 -24.93 11.68
C GLY A 501 -0.23 -25.90 12.05
N MET A 502 -0.84 -26.54 11.05
CA MET A 502 -1.80 -27.64 11.23
C MET A 502 -1.34 -28.91 10.49
N GLY A 503 -1.28 -30.03 11.20
CA GLY A 503 -1.02 -31.37 10.65
C GLY A 503 -2.15 -31.87 9.74
N THR A 504 -1.88 -32.90 8.92
CA THR A 504 -2.92 -33.59 8.11
C THR A 504 -3.87 -34.43 8.96
N ASP A 505 -3.51 -34.65 10.22
CA ASP A 505 -4.22 -35.29 11.34
C ASP A 505 -4.75 -34.26 12.36
N GLY A 506 -4.64 -32.96 12.07
CA GLY A 506 -5.07 -31.89 12.99
C GLY A 506 -4.17 -31.66 14.21
N HIS A 507 -2.96 -32.23 14.25
CA HIS A 507 -1.95 -31.85 15.26
C HIS A 507 -1.53 -30.38 15.07
N THR A 508 -1.02 -29.77 16.14
CA THR A 508 -0.40 -28.43 16.11
C THR A 508 0.63 -28.34 17.21
N ALA A 509 1.70 -27.56 17.06
CA ALA A 509 2.76 -27.43 18.09
C ALA A 509 3.35 -28.77 18.57
N SER A 510 3.34 -29.84 17.77
CA SER A 510 3.64 -31.21 18.23
C SER A 510 2.73 -31.75 19.38
N LEU A 511 1.54 -31.18 19.56
CA LEU A 511 0.42 -31.78 20.30
C LEU A 511 -0.37 -32.68 19.33
N PHE A 512 -0.37 -34.00 19.54
CA PHE A 512 -0.91 -34.99 18.59
C PHE A 512 -2.27 -35.58 19.04
N PRO A 513 -3.14 -35.96 18.09
CA PRO A 513 -4.30 -36.79 18.39
C PRO A 513 -3.93 -38.01 19.24
N GLN A 514 -4.80 -38.42 20.16
CA GLN A 514 -4.61 -39.58 21.05
C GLN A 514 -3.48 -39.45 22.09
N SER A 515 -2.67 -38.37 22.07
CA SER A 515 -1.78 -38.01 23.17
C SER A 515 -2.42 -36.92 24.04
N PRO A 516 -2.76 -37.18 25.32
CA PRO A 516 -3.39 -36.17 26.18
C PRO A 516 -2.40 -35.10 26.68
N THR A 517 -1.10 -35.37 26.61
CA THR A 517 -0.06 -34.55 27.23
C THR A 517 -0.02 -33.13 26.66
N GLY A 518 -0.17 -32.14 27.53
CA GLY A 518 -0.15 -30.71 27.16
C GLY A 518 -1.47 -30.17 26.58
N LEU A 519 -2.54 -30.96 26.50
CA LEU A 519 -3.87 -30.45 26.12
C LEU A 519 -4.57 -29.74 27.29
N ASP A 520 -4.28 -30.14 28.52
CA ASP A 520 -4.77 -29.56 29.77
C ASP A 520 -3.64 -29.48 30.84
N GLY A 521 -3.97 -28.96 32.03
CA GLY A 521 -3.04 -28.80 33.16
C GLY A 521 -2.32 -27.45 33.24
N GLU A 522 -1.40 -27.34 34.20
CA GLU A 522 -0.67 -26.09 34.51
C GLU A 522 0.74 -26.02 33.88
N GLN A 523 1.26 -27.13 33.37
CA GLN A 523 2.58 -27.20 32.76
C GLN A 523 2.62 -26.32 31.50
N LEU A 524 3.59 -25.40 31.43
CA LEU A 524 3.74 -24.47 30.30
C LEU A 524 4.40 -25.12 29.08
N VAL A 525 5.31 -26.07 29.32
CA VAL A 525 6.09 -26.79 28.32
C VAL A 525 6.05 -28.26 28.70
N VAL A 526 5.87 -29.13 27.71
CA VAL A 526 5.72 -30.58 27.89
C VAL A 526 6.58 -31.36 26.91
N LEU A 527 6.79 -32.64 27.21
CA LEU A 527 7.31 -33.61 26.25
C LEU A 527 6.14 -34.42 25.67
N THR A 528 6.08 -34.56 24.34
CA THR A 528 5.02 -35.31 23.65
C THR A 528 5.63 -36.40 22.75
N GLN A 529 4.76 -37.30 22.28
CA GLN A 529 5.13 -38.40 21.38
C GLN A 529 4.38 -38.25 20.05
N SER A 530 5.16 -38.08 18.98
CA SER A 530 4.72 -38.09 17.59
C SER A 530 4.42 -39.53 17.14
N PRO A 531 3.41 -39.77 16.26
CA PRO A 531 3.19 -41.08 15.65
C PRO A 531 4.28 -41.45 14.62
N SER A 532 5.06 -40.49 14.14
CA SER A 532 6.14 -40.67 13.16
C SER A 532 7.49 -40.20 13.71
N ARG A 533 8.60 -40.71 13.13
CA ARG A 533 9.96 -40.32 13.54
C ARG A 533 10.29 -38.86 13.19
N PRO A 534 11.17 -38.20 13.96
CA PRO A 534 11.63 -38.59 15.30
C PRO A 534 10.44 -38.62 16.27
N TYR A 535 10.38 -39.56 17.22
CA TYR A 535 9.15 -39.75 18.02
C TYR A 535 8.97 -38.67 19.11
N GLN A 536 9.97 -38.46 19.95
CA GLN A 536 9.87 -37.53 21.06
C GLN A 536 9.96 -36.06 20.57
N ARG A 537 9.18 -35.20 21.20
CA ARG A 537 9.06 -33.76 20.93
C ARG A 537 9.06 -32.99 22.25
N MET A 538 9.56 -31.76 22.23
CA MET A 538 9.26 -30.74 23.23
C MET A 538 8.26 -29.75 22.63
N SER A 539 7.28 -29.30 23.42
CA SER A 539 6.10 -28.56 22.95
C SER A 539 5.68 -27.52 23.98
N LEU A 540 5.26 -26.34 23.53
CA LEU A 540 4.44 -25.46 24.36
C LEU A 540 3.07 -26.12 24.59
N SER A 541 2.52 -26.04 25.79
CA SER A 541 1.20 -26.61 26.09
C SER A 541 0.07 -25.77 25.50
N LEU A 542 -1.07 -26.40 25.25
CA LEU A 542 -2.27 -25.72 24.77
C LEU A 542 -2.76 -24.61 25.72
N PRO A 543 -2.73 -24.79 27.06
CA PRO A 543 -2.99 -23.69 28.00
C PRO A 543 -2.03 -22.50 27.85
N LEU A 544 -0.74 -22.70 27.53
CA LEU A 544 0.20 -21.61 27.27
C LEU A 544 -0.08 -20.92 25.93
N ILE A 545 -0.31 -21.69 24.86
CA ILE A 545 -0.67 -21.17 23.54
C ILE A 545 -1.90 -20.26 23.64
N ASN A 546 -2.91 -20.67 24.42
CA ASN A 546 -4.14 -19.91 24.62
C ASN A 546 -4.00 -18.67 25.52
N ARG A 547 -2.82 -18.42 26.15
CA ARG A 547 -2.51 -17.14 26.83
C ARG A 547 -2.00 -16.05 25.89
N ALA A 548 -1.71 -16.38 24.62
CA ALA A 548 -1.17 -15.42 23.68
C ALA A 548 -2.17 -14.32 23.29
N LYS A 549 -1.68 -13.10 23.08
CA LYS A 549 -2.49 -11.95 22.64
C LYS A 549 -3.00 -12.13 21.21
N LYS A 550 -2.22 -12.81 20.37
CA LYS A 550 -2.59 -13.19 19.00
C LYS A 550 -2.04 -14.58 18.68
N VAL A 551 -2.86 -15.42 18.07
CA VAL A 551 -2.44 -16.71 17.49
C VAL A 551 -2.77 -16.69 16.01
N ALA A 552 -1.76 -16.90 15.18
CA ALA A 552 -1.88 -17.03 13.73
C ALA A 552 -1.69 -18.52 13.36
N VAL A 553 -2.68 -19.12 12.69
CA VAL A 553 -2.57 -20.50 12.19
C VAL A 553 -2.36 -20.47 10.68
N LEU A 554 -1.18 -20.89 10.21
CA LEU A 554 -0.84 -20.99 8.79
C LEU A 554 -1.10 -22.42 8.28
N VAL A 555 -1.93 -22.54 7.24
CA VAL A 555 -2.28 -23.80 6.58
C VAL A 555 -2.07 -23.62 5.08
N MET A 556 -1.20 -24.42 4.48
CA MET A 556 -0.86 -24.30 3.07
C MET A 556 -0.78 -25.64 2.37
N GLY A 557 -1.11 -25.64 1.08
CA GLY A 557 -1.00 -26.75 0.15
C GLY A 557 -2.21 -27.68 0.16
N ARG A 558 -2.50 -28.20 -1.03
CA ARG A 558 -3.64 -29.09 -1.31
C ARG A 558 -3.80 -30.28 -0.36
N THR A 559 -2.71 -30.82 0.18
CA THR A 559 -2.72 -31.94 1.14
C THR A 559 -3.43 -31.61 2.46
N LYS A 560 -3.64 -30.32 2.78
CA LYS A 560 -4.37 -29.86 3.97
C LYS A 560 -5.88 -29.73 3.74
N ARG A 561 -6.38 -29.96 2.53
CA ARG A 561 -7.78 -29.76 2.15
C ARG A 561 -8.77 -30.57 2.99
N GLU A 562 -8.52 -31.86 3.13
CA GLU A 562 -9.42 -32.79 3.84
C GLU A 562 -9.51 -32.48 5.33
N ILE A 563 -8.37 -32.28 5.99
CA ILE A 563 -8.32 -31.93 7.41
C ILE A 563 -8.93 -30.56 7.69
N THR A 564 -8.76 -29.59 6.79
CA THR A 564 -9.38 -28.26 6.90
C THR A 564 -10.90 -28.34 6.78
N MET A 565 -11.42 -29.18 5.87
CA MET A 565 -12.85 -29.48 5.74
C MET A 565 -13.42 -30.23 6.96
N LEU A 566 -12.64 -31.09 7.59
CA LEU A 566 -13.04 -31.84 8.78
C LEU A 566 -13.06 -30.94 10.03
N VAL A 567 -11.96 -30.22 10.27
CA VAL A 567 -11.77 -29.33 11.43
C VAL A 567 -12.73 -28.12 11.41
N SER A 568 -13.30 -27.75 10.25
CA SER A 568 -14.34 -26.71 10.17
C SER A 568 -15.70 -27.15 10.73
N ARG A 569 -15.95 -28.46 10.84
CA ARG A 569 -17.24 -29.05 11.24
C ARG A 569 -17.26 -29.62 12.65
N VAL A 570 -16.09 -29.94 13.22
CA VAL A 570 -15.97 -30.46 14.58
C VAL A 570 -16.01 -29.32 15.59
N GLY A 571 -16.59 -29.58 16.77
CA GLY A 571 -16.62 -28.63 17.88
C GLY A 571 -15.25 -28.46 18.55
N HIS A 572 -15.25 -28.24 19.86
CA HIS A 572 -14.05 -28.24 20.69
C HIS A 572 -13.71 -29.68 21.11
N GLU A 573 -12.83 -30.36 20.37
CA GLU A 573 -12.42 -31.75 20.61
C GLU A 573 -10.87 -31.89 20.64
N PRO A 574 -10.14 -31.18 21.53
CA PRO A 574 -8.67 -31.18 21.52
C PRO A 574 -8.02 -32.57 21.60
N LYS A 575 -8.65 -33.53 22.28
CA LYS A 575 -8.15 -34.92 22.41
C LYS A 575 -8.12 -35.69 21.08
N LYS A 576 -8.92 -35.26 20.09
CA LYS A 576 -9.04 -35.87 18.77
C LYS A 576 -8.41 -34.99 17.68
N TRP A 577 -8.58 -33.67 17.80
CA TRP A 577 -8.03 -32.67 16.89
C TRP A 577 -7.39 -31.55 17.73
N PRO A 578 -6.11 -31.64 18.12
CA PRO A 578 -5.47 -30.66 19.01
C PRO A 578 -5.63 -29.20 18.58
N ILE A 579 -5.58 -28.92 17.27
CA ILE A 579 -5.85 -27.58 16.71
C ILE A 579 -7.24 -27.03 17.07
N SER A 580 -8.25 -27.89 17.29
CA SER A 580 -9.61 -27.49 17.70
C SER A 580 -9.67 -26.91 19.13
N GLY A 581 -8.61 -27.15 19.91
CA GLY A 581 -8.40 -26.60 21.25
C GLY A 581 -7.75 -25.22 21.28
N VAL A 582 -7.24 -24.72 20.15
CA VAL A 582 -6.62 -23.39 20.06
C VAL A 582 -7.73 -22.35 20.09
N LEU A 583 -7.91 -21.72 21.26
CA LEU A 583 -8.94 -20.73 21.58
C LEU A 583 -8.34 -19.73 22.61
N PRO A 584 -7.65 -18.68 22.14
CA PRO A 584 -6.98 -17.72 23.01
C PRO A 584 -7.96 -17.02 23.95
N SER A 585 -7.76 -17.11 25.27
CA SER A 585 -8.78 -16.76 26.26
C SER A 585 -9.03 -15.25 26.38
N SER A 586 -8.02 -14.44 26.07
CA SER A 586 -8.08 -12.96 26.04
C SER A 586 -7.44 -12.37 24.78
N GLY A 587 -7.15 -13.22 23.79
CA GLY A 587 -6.44 -12.87 22.56
C GLY A 587 -7.29 -13.06 21.30
N GLN A 588 -6.65 -12.93 20.14
CA GLN A 588 -7.27 -13.13 18.84
C GLN A 588 -6.69 -14.34 18.12
N LEU A 589 -7.53 -15.29 17.71
CA LEU A 589 -7.18 -16.33 16.74
C LEU A 589 -7.44 -15.81 15.33
N VAL A 590 -6.47 -15.97 14.42
CA VAL A 590 -6.63 -15.67 12.99
C VAL A 590 -6.07 -16.83 12.17
N TRP A 591 -6.86 -17.31 11.22
CA TRP A 591 -6.47 -18.36 10.29
C TRP A 591 -5.93 -17.75 8.99
N TYR A 592 -4.86 -18.34 8.46
CA TYR A 592 -4.23 -18.00 7.19
C TYR A 592 -4.20 -19.28 6.35
N MET A 593 -5.04 -19.37 5.32
CA MET A 593 -5.16 -20.59 4.50
C MET A 593 -5.00 -20.30 3.02
N ASP A 594 -4.11 -20.99 2.30
CA ASP A 594 -4.08 -20.80 0.84
C ASP A 594 -5.31 -21.41 0.15
N TYR A 595 -5.57 -21.02 -1.09
CA TYR A 595 -6.73 -21.53 -1.83
C TYR A 595 -6.67 -23.05 -2.07
N GLU A 596 -5.49 -23.67 -2.09
CA GLU A 596 -5.41 -25.13 -2.17
C GLU A 596 -5.86 -25.82 -0.87
N ALA A 597 -5.46 -25.30 0.29
CA ALA A 597 -5.90 -25.80 1.59
C ALA A 597 -7.40 -25.50 1.84
N PHE A 598 -7.88 -24.32 1.44
CA PHE A 598 -9.24 -23.86 1.74
C PHE A 598 -10.31 -24.22 0.69
N LEU A 599 -9.96 -24.32 -0.59
CA LEU A 599 -10.89 -24.56 -1.71
C LEU A 599 -10.59 -25.86 -2.50
N GLY A 600 -9.32 -26.28 -2.61
CA GLY A 600 -8.92 -27.64 -3.05
C GLY A 600 -8.51 -27.80 -4.51
#